data_AF-A0A2N1Q6H0-F1
#
_entry.id   AF-A0A2N1Q6H0-F1
#
_cell.length_a   1.000
_cell.length_b   1.000
_cell.length_c   1.000
_cell.angle_alpha   90.00
_cell.angle_beta   90.00
_cell.angle_gamma   90.00
#
_symmetry.space_group_name_H-M   'P 1'
#
loop_
_entity.id
_entity.type
_entity.pdbx_description
1 polymer ?
#
loop_
_entity_poly.entity_id
_entity_poly.type
_entity_poly.pdbx_seq_one_letter_code
_entity_poly.pdbx_strand_id
1 'polypeptide(L)'
;MKDVHKIAIIGIIYATILSLVVLIFFNEFVIWAVLGSAVALFNHSQMIRVTKGKFATDRLVIHLVTRYMLYFIIIAYVWFETKALGTPYMIRSYIVLLLGISSVRVGIFIYHTPLFKKPLEENIKPLEEEDKKDDDASTGLF
;
A
#
# COMPACT_ATOMS: atom_id res chain seq x y z
N MET A 1 -10.33 -6.42 -2.84
CA MET A 1 -9.90 -6.17 -1.43
C MET A 1 -8.70 -7.00 -1.01
N LYS A 2 -8.63 -8.30 -1.36
CA LYS A 2 -7.51 -9.19 -0.99
C LYS A 2 -6.16 -8.65 -1.45
N ASP A 3 -6.09 -8.06 -2.64
CA ASP A 3 -4.83 -7.61 -3.23
C ASP A 3 -4.24 -6.38 -2.55
N VAL A 4 -5.09 -5.45 -2.10
CA VAL A 4 -4.66 -4.28 -1.34
C VAL A 4 -4.09 -4.68 0.03
N HIS A 5 -4.67 -5.70 0.67
CA HIS A 5 -4.09 -6.27 1.89
C HIS A 5 -2.76 -6.98 1.64
N LYS A 6 -2.62 -7.72 0.51
CA LYS A 6 -1.34 -8.33 0.14
C LYS A 6 -0.24 -7.29 -0.04
N ILE A 7 -0.53 -6.18 -0.73
CA ILE A 7 0.41 -5.07 -0.91
C ILE A 7 0.85 -4.50 0.45
N ALA A 8 -0.10 -4.28 1.37
CA ALA A 8 0.21 -3.80 2.71
C ALA A 8 1.11 -4.78 3.49
N ILE A 9 0.85 -6.09 3.39
CA ILE A 9 1.68 -7.13 4.03
C ILE A 9 3.10 -7.14 3.45
N ILE A 10 3.25 -7.08 2.12
CA ILE A 10 4.58 -7.03 1.48
C ILE A 10 5.32 -5.75 1.92
N GLY A 11 4.62 -4.62 2.01
CA GLY A 11 5.18 -3.37 2.52
C GLY A 11 5.66 -3.48 3.98
N ILE A 12 4.90 -4.18 4.85
CA ILE A 12 5.31 -4.46 6.23
C ILE A 12 6.54 -5.35 6.26
N ILE A 13 6.59 -6.42 5.46
CA ILE A 13 7.76 -7.30 5.38
C ILE A 13 9.00 -6.52 4.96
N TYR A 14 8.88 -5.68 3.92
CA TYR A 14 9.97 -4.80 3.50
C TYR A 14 10.40 -3.84 4.62
N ALA A 15 9.45 -3.19 5.30
CA ALA A 15 9.73 -2.28 6.42
C ALA A 15 10.49 -2.98 7.56
N THR A 16 10.11 -4.22 7.89
CA THR A 16 10.79 -5.03 8.90
C THR A 16 12.20 -5.39 8.47
N ILE A 17 12.40 -5.85 7.23
CA ILE A 17 13.73 -6.17 6.69
C ILE A 17 14.60 -4.92 6.66
N LEU A 18 14.09 -3.79 6.17
CA LEU A 18 14.81 -2.52 6.15
C LEU A 18 15.24 -2.12 7.56
N SER A 19 14.32 -2.20 8.53
CA SER A 19 14.61 -1.84 9.92
C SER A 19 15.65 -2.76 10.55
N LEU A 20 15.62 -4.06 10.26
CA LEU A 20 16.63 -5.03 10.73
C LEU A 20 18.00 -4.78 10.10
N VAL A 21 18.06 -4.50 8.79
CA VAL A 21 19.31 -4.17 8.11
C VAL A 21 19.90 -2.89 8.70
N VAL A 22 19.08 -1.85 8.88
CA VAL A 22 19.52 -0.60 9.52
C VAL A 22 19.92 -0.86 10.97
N LEU A 23 19.25 -1.74 11.71
CA LEU A 23 19.61 -2.06 13.09
C LEU A 23 20.99 -2.70 13.23
N ILE A 24 21.32 -3.62 12.32
CA ILE A 24 22.58 -4.36 12.33
C ILE A 24 23.75 -3.47 11.86
N PHE A 25 23.56 -2.70 10.79
CA PHE A 25 24.65 -1.97 10.13
C PHE A 25 24.72 -0.48 10.49
N PHE A 26 23.60 0.12 10.92
CA PHE A 26 23.36 1.56 10.99
C PHE A 26 22.44 1.93 12.16
N ASN A 27 22.72 1.37 13.35
CA ASN A 27 21.83 1.39 14.52
C ASN A 27 21.26 2.78 14.85
N GLU A 28 22.09 3.81 14.77
CA GLU A 28 21.74 5.21 15.01
C GLU A 28 20.66 5.77 14.06
N PHE A 29 20.41 5.10 12.92
CA PHE A 29 19.43 5.52 11.92
C PHE A 29 18.14 4.67 11.92
N VAL A 30 18.02 3.67 12.80
CA VAL A 30 16.85 2.75 12.85
C VAL A 30 15.55 3.52 13.02
N ILE A 31 15.56 4.54 13.88
CA ILE A 31 14.37 5.33 14.16
C ILE A 31 13.82 5.99 12.89
N TRP A 32 14.69 6.40 11.96
CA TRP A 32 14.29 6.99 10.68
C TRP A 32 13.68 5.95 9.73
N ALA A 33 14.22 4.73 9.74
CA ALA A 33 13.69 3.62 8.93
C ALA A 33 12.27 3.25 9.39
N VAL A 34 12.10 3.12 10.71
CA VAL A 34 10.81 2.79 11.33
C VAL A 34 9.82 3.92 11.11
N LEU A 35 10.22 5.17 11.35
CA LEU A 35 9.35 6.34 11.19
C LEU A 35 8.87 6.49 9.74
N GLY A 36 9.78 6.40 8.76
CA GLY A 36 9.43 6.48 7.35
C GLY A 36 8.46 5.36 6.94
N SER A 37 8.70 4.14 7.42
CA SER A 37 7.86 2.98 7.15
C SER A 37 6.47 3.09 7.77
N ALA A 38 6.40 3.49 9.04
CA ALA A 38 5.13 3.69 9.74
C ALA A 38 4.24 4.70 9.02
N VAL A 39 4.85 5.77 8.51
CA VAL A 39 4.17 6.85 7.82
C VAL A 39 3.65 6.40 6.46
N ALA A 40 4.45 5.65 5.70
CA ALA A 40 4.00 5.05 4.45
C ALA A 40 2.80 4.12 4.67
N LEU A 41 2.90 3.24 5.67
CA LEU A 41 1.84 2.27 6.01
C LEU A 41 0.57 2.97 6.50
N PHE A 42 0.71 4.01 7.34
CA PHE A 42 -0.42 4.82 7.79
C PHE A 42 -1.11 5.51 6.60
N ASN A 43 -0.34 6.16 5.72
CA ASN A 43 -0.83 6.81 4.51
C ASN A 43 -1.46 5.83 3.51
N HIS A 44 -1.02 4.57 3.52
CA HIS A 44 -1.64 3.51 2.73
C HIS A 44 -2.95 3.06 3.37
N SER A 45 -2.98 2.83 4.68
CA SER A 45 -4.19 2.44 5.43
C SER A 45 -5.33 3.46 5.26
N GLN A 46 -5.02 4.76 5.37
CA GLN A 46 -6.01 5.81 5.14
C GLN A 46 -6.54 5.79 3.69
N MET A 47 -5.68 5.52 2.70
CA MET A 47 -6.08 5.43 1.30
C MET A 47 -7.08 4.29 1.09
N ILE A 48 -6.84 3.12 1.71
CA ILE A 48 -7.77 1.98 1.65
C ILE A 48 -9.15 2.38 2.15
N ARG A 49 -9.22 3.13 3.26
CA ARG A 49 -10.49 3.59 3.84
C ARG A 49 -11.22 4.56 2.92
N VAL A 50 -10.50 5.47 2.27
CA VAL A 50 -11.08 6.45 1.33
C VAL A 50 -11.61 5.78 0.07
N THR A 51 -10.93 4.75 -0.43
CA THR A 51 -11.38 3.97 -1.59
C THR A 51 -12.50 2.98 -1.29
N LYS A 52 -12.87 2.78 0.00
CA LYS A 52 -13.99 1.94 0.40
C LYS A 52 -15.28 2.77 0.41
N GLY A 53 -16.13 2.59 -0.59
CA GLY A 53 -17.47 3.18 -0.67
C GLY A 53 -17.66 4.13 -1.84
N LYS A 54 -18.67 5.02 -1.75
CA LYS A 54 -18.93 6.03 -2.78
C LYS A 54 -17.76 7.03 -2.84
N PHE A 55 -17.16 7.15 -4.01
CA PHE A 55 -16.09 8.11 -4.27
C PHE A 55 -16.63 9.54 -4.13
N ALA A 56 -16.17 10.26 -3.12
CA ALA A 56 -16.41 11.69 -2.96
C ALA A 56 -15.10 12.43 -3.18
N THR A 57 -15.08 13.34 -4.16
CA THR A 57 -13.88 14.11 -4.53
C THR A 57 -13.28 14.85 -3.33
N ASP A 58 -14.11 15.44 -2.48
CA ASP A 58 -13.68 16.18 -1.30
C ASP A 58 -12.88 15.30 -0.33
N ARG A 59 -13.32 14.04 -0.13
CA ARG A 59 -12.64 13.09 0.74
C ARG A 59 -11.28 12.69 0.19
N LEU A 60 -11.16 12.58 -1.14
CA LEU A 60 -9.89 12.32 -1.82
C LEU A 60 -8.92 13.49 -1.66
N VAL A 61 -9.40 14.72 -1.87
CA VAL A 61 -8.58 15.94 -1.71
C VAL A 61 -8.07 16.06 -0.28
N ILE A 62 -8.94 15.92 0.72
CA ILE A 62 -8.53 15.97 2.15
C ILE A 62 -7.46 14.92 2.44
N HIS A 63 -7.64 13.69 1.96
CA HIS A 63 -6.64 12.64 2.15
C HIS A 63 -5.30 12.96 1.49
N LEU A 64 -5.32 13.55 0.30
CA LEU A 64 -4.12 13.95 -0.41
C LEU A 64 -3.36 15.05 0.36
N VAL A 65 -4.08 16.07 0.85
CA VAL A 65 -3.52 17.14 1.68
C VAL A 65 -2.90 16.57 2.96
N THR A 66 -3.63 15.73 3.70
CA THR A 66 -3.13 15.10 4.94
C THR A 66 -1.87 14.28 4.69
N ARG A 67 -1.80 13.54 3.57
CA ARG A 67 -0.61 12.75 3.20
C ARG A 67 0.63 13.64 3.01
N TYR A 68 0.50 14.74 2.25
CA TYR A 68 1.62 15.64 2.02
C TYR A 68 2.00 16.43 3.27
N MET A 69 1.01 16.82 4.08
CA MET A 69 1.24 17.47 5.36
C MET A 69 2.04 16.57 6.31
N LEU A 70 1.69 15.28 6.40
CA LEU A 70 2.42 14.32 7.22
C LEU A 70 3.87 14.19 6.78
N TYR A 71 4.13 14.06 5.47
CA TYR A 71 5.50 14.01 4.94
C TYR A 71 6.29 15.28 5.25
N PHE A 72 5.67 16.45 5.10
CA PHE A 72 6.30 17.73 5.44
C PHE A 72 6.69 17.80 6.92
N ILE A 73 5.77 17.40 7.82
CA ILE A 73 6.01 17.38 9.27
C ILE A 73 7.21 16.49 9.60
N ILE A 74 7.30 15.30 9.01
CA ILE A 74 8.37 14.36 9.30
C ILE A 74 9.71 14.83 8.74
N ILE A 75 9.72 15.39 7.53
CA ILE A 75 10.93 15.97 6.95
C ILE A 75 11.45 17.10 7.84
N ALA A 76 10.57 18.00 8.28
CA ALA A 76 10.92 19.06 9.22
C ALA A 76 11.43 18.48 10.55
N TYR A 77 10.77 17.45 11.09
CA TYR A 77 11.20 16.78 12.32
C TYR A 77 12.62 16.20 12.20
N VAL A 78 12.94 15.50 11.12
CA VAL A 78 14.30 14.99 10.87
C VAL A 78 15.31 16.14 10.79
N TRP A 79 14.96 17.23 10.11
CA TRP A 79 15.83 18.41 10.06
C TRP A 79 16.14 18.96 11.45
N PHE A 80 15.11 19.17 12.28
CA PHE A 80 15.27 19.75 13.62
C PHE A 80 16.16 18.89 14.53
N GLU A 81 16.01 17.57 14.46
CA GLU A 81 16.81 16.62 15.23
C GLU A 81 18.26 16.52 14.74
N THR A 82 18.48 16.57 13.42
CA THR A 82 19.79 16.26 12.84
C THR A 82 20.65 17.47 12.47
N LYS A 83 20.07 18.69 12.43
CA LYS A 83 20.79 19.92 12.05
C LYS A 83 22.03 20.21 12.89
N ALA A 84 22.05 19.78 14.15
CA ALA A 84 23.17 20.00 15.08
C ALA A 84 24.25 18.90 14.99
N LEU A 85 23.94 17.76 14.38
CA LEU A 85 24.80 16.56 14.32
C LEU A 85 25.72 16.54 13.09
N GLY A 86 25.57 17.52 12.19
CA GLY A 86 26.39 17.68 10.99
C GLY A 86 25.74 17.14 9.72
N THR A 87 26.17 17.68 8.59
CA THR A 87 25.60 17.41 7.26
C THR A 87 25.59 15.91 6.87
N PRO A 88 26.68 15.13 7.08
CA PRO A 88 26.68 13.71 6.71
C PRO A 88 25.65 12.88 7.49
N TYR A 89 25.44 13.20 8.77
CA TYR A 89 24.47 12.50 9.61
C TYR A 89 23.05 12.80 9.13
N MET A 90 22.73 14.08 8.93
CA MET A 90 21.44 14.52 8.39
C MET A 90 21.11 13.86 7.04
N ILE A 91 22.07 13.80 6.11
CA ILE A 91 21.87 13.16 4.80
C ILE A 91 21.52 11.68 4.96
N ARG A 92 22.25 10.94 5.80
CA ARG A 92 21.98 9.51 6.05
C ARG A 92 20.60 9.30 6.67
N SER A 93 20.21 10.13 7.64
CA SER A 93 18.87 10.10 8.24
C SER A 93 17.78 10.28 7.18
N TYR A 94 17.95 11.22 6.26
CA TYR A 94 17.01 11.42 5.16
C TYR A 94 16.96 10.25 4.18
N ILE A 95 18.11 9.69 3.81
CA ILE A 95 18.15 8.52 2.92
C ILE A 95 17.38 7.36 3.55
N VAL A 96 17.66 7.06 4.81
CA VAL A 96 17.00 5.97 5.55
C VAL A 96 15.50 6.24 5.72
N LEU A 97 15.12 7.47 6.03
CA LEU A 97 13.71 7.89 6.09
C LEU A 97 12.99 7.67 4.75
N LEU A 98 13.59 8.13 3.65
CA LEU A 98 12.99 8.02 2.32
C LEU A 98 12.87 6.57 1.85
N LEU A 99 13.81 5.70 2.22
CA LEU A 99 13.71 4.27 2.02
C LEU A 99 12.50 3.69 2.78
N GLY A 100 12.30 4.09 4.04
CA GLY A 100 11.12 3.71 4.81
C GLY A 100 9.82 4.20 4.17
N ILE A 101 9.77 5.47 3.75
CA ILE A 101 8.60 6.05 3.06
C ILE A 101 8.27 5.29 1.76
N SER A 102 9.28 4.71 1.12
CA SER A 102 9.13 3.96 -0.13
C SER A 102 8.62 2.53 0.06
N SER A 103 8.47 2.04 1.29
CA SER A 103 8.06 0.66 1.61
C SER A 103 6.80 0.20 0.88
N VAL A 104 5.76 1.02 0.84
CA VAL A 104 4.50 0.70 0.14
C VAL A 104 4.67 0.66 -1.38
N ARG A 105 5.51 1.54 -1.95
CA ARG A 105 5.81 1.54 -3.39
C ARG A 105 6.58 0.28 -3.79
N VAL A 106 7.54 -0.13 -2.96
CA VAL A 106 8.26 -1.40 -3.14
C VAL A 106 7.28 -2.58 -3.06
N GLY A 107 6.34 -2.56 -2.10
CA GLY A 107 5.28 -3.56 -2.01
C GLY A 107 4.41 -3.66 -3.27
N ILE A 108 4.04 -2.52 -3.87
CA ILE A 108 3.32 -2.47 -5.15
C ILE A 108 4.19 -3.06 -6.28
N PHE A 109 5.45 -2.66 -6.36
CA PHE A 109 6.37 -3.13 -7.41
C PHE A 109 6.54 -4.65 -7.37
N ILE A 110 6.78 -5.21 -6.18
CA ILE A 110 6.89 -6.66 -5.96
C ILE A 110 5.58 -7.38 -6.27
N TYR A 111 4.43 -6.78 -5.92
CA TYR A 111 3.14 -7.39 -6.24
C TYR A 111 2.89 -7.50 -7.76
N HIS A 112 3.41 -6.57 -8.55
CA HIS A 112 3.25 -6.58 -10.01
C HIS A 112 4.31 -7.40 -10.77
N THR A 113 5.38 -7.84 -10.11
CA THR A 113 6.35 -8.76 -10.72
C THR A 113 5.71 -10.13 -11.06
N PRO A 114 6.19 -10.82 -12.11
CA PRO A 114 5.55 -12.02 -12.66
C PRO A 114 5.45 -13.19 -11.67
N LEU A 115 6.28 -13.22 -10.62
CA LEU A 115 6.21 -14.19 -9.53
C LEU A 115 4.89 -14.15 -8.74
N PHE A 116 4.20 -13.00 -8.71
CA PHE A 116 2.94 -12.81 -7.99
C PHE A 116 1.72 -12.64 -8.90
N LYS A 117 1.93 -12.52 -10.22
CA LYS A 117 0.84 -12.67 -11.20
C LYS A 117 0.46 -14.15 -11.24
N LYS A 118 -0.62 -14.52 -10.54
CA LYS A 118 -1.34 -15.75 -10.92
C LYS A 118 -1.72 -15.61 -12.41
N PRO A 119 -1.53 -16.66 -13.24
CA PRO A 119 -2.01 -16.64 -14.61
C PRO A 119 -3.51 -16.35 -14.59
N LEU A 120 -3.94 -15.47 -15.48
CA LEU A 120 -5.26 -14.87 -15.52
C LEU A 120 -6.33 -15.84 -16.08
N GLU A 121 -6.15 -17.16 -15.93
CA GLU A 121 -6.89 -18.16 -16.73
C GLU A 121 -8.00 -18.92 -15.99
N GLU A 122 -8.18 -18.78 -14.69
CA GLU A 122 -9.13 -19.64 -13.94
C GLU A 122 -10.49 -19.00 -13.62
N ASN A 123 -10.93 -17.99 -14.37
CA ASN A 123 -12.26 -17.36 -14.17
C ASN A 123 -13.09 -17.16 -15.44
N ILE A 124 -12.84 -17.96 -16.48
CA ILE A 124 -13.84 -18.18 -17.53
C ILE A 124 -14.46 -19.55 -17.25
N LYS A 125 -15.43 -19.61 -16.32
CA LYS A 125 -16.43 -20.66 -16.42
C LYS A 125 -17.22 -20.38 -17.71
N PRO A 126 -17.29 -21.32 -18.67
CA PRO A 126 -18.28 -21.20 -19.72
C PRO A 126 -19.65 -21.14 -19.05
N LEU A 127 -20.47 -20.19 -19.45
CA LEU A 127 -21.89 -20.18 -19.12
C LEU A 127 -22.46 -21.48 -19.70
N GLU A 128 -22.71 -22.46 -18.84
CA GLU A 128 -23.55 -23.61 -19.20
C GLU A 128 -24.93 -23.05 -19.58
N GLU A 129 -25.31 -23.30 -20.83
CA GLU A 129 -26.64 -23.10 -21.36
C GLU A 129 -27.59 -24.14 -20.74
N GLU A 130 -28.35 -23.74 -19.71
CA GLU A 130 -29.61 -24.36 -19.27
C GLU A 130 -30.48 -23.16 -18.83
N ASP A 131 -31.68 -22.86 -19.32
CA ASP A 131 -32.79 -23.69 -19.75
C ASP A 131 -33.60 -22.99 -20.86
N LYS A 132 -33.85 -23.71 -21.97
CA LYS A 132 -35.02 -23.49 -22.82
C LYS A 132 -35.55 -24.85 -23.27
N LYS A 133 -36.52 -25.35 -22.49
CA LYS A 133 -37.52 -26.42 -22.73
C LYS A 133 -38.01 -26.80 -21.33
N ASP A 134 -39.26 -26.78 -20.92
CA ASP A 134 -40.54 -26.89 -21.59
C ASP A 134 -41.58 -26.25 -20.67
N ASP A 135 -42.50 -25.43 -21.19
CA ASP A 135 -43.83 -25.19 -20.60
C ASP A 135 -44.66 -24.45 -21.65
N ASP A 136 -45.14 -25.20 -22.63
CA ASP A 136 -46.38 -24.89 -23.36
C ASP A 136 -46.83 -26.15 -24.11
N ALA A 137 -47.40 -27.09 -23.35
CA ALA A 137 -48.30 -28.09 -23.91
C ALA A 137 -49.47 -28.32 -22.95
N SER A 138 -50.64 -27.87 -23.38
CA SER A 138 -51.98 -28.36 -23.02
C SER A 138 -52.53 -28.03 -21.62
N THR A 139 -53.38 -27.00 -21.56
CA THR A 139 -54.74 -27.12 -20.99
C THR A 139 -55.64 -26.03 -21.57
N GLY A 140 -56.67 -26.45 -22.31
CA GLY A 140 -57.66 -25.52 -22.90
C GLY A 140 -58.51 -26.11 -24.02
N LEU A 141 -58.95 -27.37 -23.88
CA LEU A 141 -60.13 -27.89 -24.59
C LEU A 141 -61.35 -27.39 -23.83
N PHE A 142 -62.16 -26.53 -24.45
CA PHE A 142 -63.63 -26.56 -24.56
C PHE A 142 -64.10 -25.29 -25.29
#